data_AF-A0A943SL14-F1
#
_entry.id   AF-A0A943SL14-F1
#
_cell.length_a   1.000
_cell.length_b   1.000
_cell.length_c   1.000
_cell.angle_alpha   90.00
_cell.angle_beta   90.00
_cell.angle_gamma   90.00
#
_symmetry.space_group_name_H-M   'P 1'
#
loop_
_entity.id
_entity.type
_entity.pdbx_description
1 polymer ?
#
loop_
_entity_poly.entity_id
_entity_poly.type
_entity_poly.pdbx_seq_one_letter_code
_entity_poly.pdbx_strand_id
1 'polypeptide(L)' 'MGSHGHKRADACIGCGKCEEACPQHIAIRQELKKVAESLLQ' A
#
# COMPACT_ATOMS: atom_id res chain seq x y z
N MET A 1 -16.71 10.12 -14.78
CA MET A 1 -15.68 9.13 -14.40
C MET A 1 -15.34 9.39 -12.94
N GLY A 2 -15.89 8.58 -12.04
CA GLY A 2 -15.77 8.79 -10.60
C GLY A 2 -14.37 8.48 -10.12
N SER A 3 -13.81 9.37 -9.30
CA SER A 3 -12.58 9.13 -8.55
C SER A 3 -12.83 7.99 -7.57
N HIS A 4 -12.35 6.78 -7.86
CA HIS A 4 -12.34 5.71 -6.89
C HIS A 4 -11.45 6.16 -5.73
N GLY A 5 -11.98 6.21 -4.51
CA GLY A 5 -11.34 6.72 -3.29
C GLY A 5 -10.15 5.90 -2.78
N HIS A 6 -9.21 5.60 -3.67
CA HIS A 6 -7.94 4.97 -3.36
C HIS A 6 -7.00 6.03 -2.79
N LYS A 7 -6.65 5.86 -1.52
CA LYS A 7 -5.61 6.70 -0.89
C LYS A 7 -4.25 6.34 -1.48
N ARG A 8 -3.32 7.30 -1.43
CA ARG A 8 -1.93 7.09 -1.87
C ARG A 8 -1.19 6.11 -0.96
N ALA A 9 -0.07 5.59 -1.45
CA ALA A 9 0.76 4.64 -0.69
C ALA A 9 1.29 5.23 0.63
N ASP A 10 1.57 6.54 0.67
CA ASP A 10 1.97 7.28 1.87
C ASP A 10 0.90 7.32 2.97
N ALA A 11 -0.38 7.06 2.63
CA ALA A 11 -1.47 6.97 3.60
C ALA A 11 -1.57 5.58 4.28
N CYS A 12 -0.65 4.65 3.98
CA CYS A 12 -0.60 3.35 4.62
C CYS A 12 -0.26 3.49 6.11
N ILE A 13 -1.13 2.95 6.99
CA ILE A 13 -0.93 2.98 8.45
C ILE A 13 -0.25 1.70 8.99
N GLY A 14 0.19 0.79 8.12
CA GLY A 14 0.90 -0.42 8.52
C GLY A 14 0.05 -1.50 9.19
N CYS A 15 -1.28 -1.47 9.05
CA CYS A 15 -2.20 -2.37 9.77
C CYS A 15 -2.07 -3.88 9.46
N GLY A 16 -1.39 -4.26 8.38
CA GLY A 16 -1.10 -5.66 8.05
C GLY A 16 -2.24 -6.45 7.39
N LYS A 17 -3.48 -5.94 7.40
CA LYS A 17 -4.66 -6.61 6.84
C LYS A 17 -4.50 -7.04 5.38
N CYS A 18 -3.78 -6.26 4.58
CA CYS A 18 -3.52 -6.59 3.18
C CYS A 18 -2.65 -7.85 3.03
N GLU A 19 -1.68 -8.04 3.91
CA GLU A 19 -0.79 -9.20 3.88
C GLU A 19 -1.49 -10.45 4.44
N GLU A 20 -2.33 -10.30 5.48
CA GLU A 20 -3.17 -11.40 6.00
C GLU A 20 -4.17 -11.90 4.96
N ALA A 21 -4.76 -11.00 4.17
CA ALA A 21 -5.69 -11.35 3.11
C ALA A 21 -4.99 -11.93 1.86
N CYS A 22 -3.66 -11.81 1.76
CA CYS A 22 -2.94 -12.21 0.56
C CYS A 22 -2.56 -13.70 0.60
N PRO A 23 -3.15 -14.55 -0.27
CA PRO A 23 -2.86 -15.99 -0.27
C PRO A 23 -1.42 -16.32 -0.70
N GLN A 24 -0.77 -15.38 -1.40
CA GLN A 24 0.61 -15.52 -1.87
C GLN A 24 1.64 -15.04 -0.84
N HIS A 25 1.21 -14.53 0.32
CA HIS A 25 2.08 -14.04 1.40
C HIS A 25 3.19 -13.09 0.94
N ILE A 26 2.86 -12.12 0.07
CA ILE A 26 3.81 -11.11 -0.40
C ILE A 26 3.97 -9.96 0.60
N ALA A 27 5.12 -9.28 0.56
CA ALA A 27 5.46 -8.18 1.45
C ALA A 27 4.85 -6.82 1.01
N ILE A 28 3.51 -6.72 1.00
CA ILE A 28 2.79 -5.53 0.51
C ILE A 28 3.19 -4.27 1.26
N ARG A 29 3.40 -4.34 2.58
CA ARG A 29 3.78 -3.16 3.37
C ARG A 29 5.15 -2.63 2.99
N GLN A 30 6.09 -3.51 2.66
CA GLN A 30 7.43 -3.10 2.22
C GLN A 30 7.37 -2.41 0.86
N GLU A 31 6.61 -2.96 -0.08
CA GLU A 31 6.46 -2.35 -1.40
C GLU A 31 5.72 -1.01 -1.33
N LEU A 32 4.66 -0.90 -0.51
CA LEU A 32 3.97 0.38 -0.28
C LEU A 32 4.90 1.46 0.28
N LYS A 33 5.83 1.08 1.18
CA LYS A 33 6.83 2.00 1.71
C LYS A 33 7.78 2.48 0.60
N LYS A 34 8.35 1.57 -0.19
CA LYS A 34 9.23 1.92 -1.31
C LYS A 34 8.54 2.86 -2.30
N VAL A 35 7.28 2.56 -2.66
CA VAL A 35 6.49 3.38 -3.57
C VAL A 35 6.22 4.77 -2.98
N ALA A 36 5.89 4.86 -1.68
CA ALA A 36 5.76 6.14 -1.00
C ALA A 36 7.07 6.94 -1.01
N GLU A 37 8.22 6.28 -0.77
CA GLU A 37 9.54 6.92 -0.85
C GLU A 37 9.86 7.41 -2.27
N SER A 38 9.56 6.61 -3.31
CA SER A 38 9.81 6.96 -4.72
C SER A 38 8.86 8.03 -5.28
N LEU A 39 7.64 8.15 -4.76
CA LEU A 39 6.64 9.14 -5.17
C LEU A 39 6.78 10.50 -4.46
N LEU A 40 7.62 10.58 -3.43
CA LEU A 40 7.93 11.82 -2.70
C LEU A 40 9.23 12.49 -3.18
N GLN A 41 9.77 12.05 -4.32
CA GLN A 41 10.89 12.68 -5.02
C GLN A 41 10.45 13.85 -5.91
#